data_AF-A0A132GTX9-F1
#
_entry.id   AF-A0A132GTX9-F1
#
_cell.length_a   1.000
_cell.length_b   1.000
_cell.length_c   1.000
_cell.angle_alpha   90.00
_cell.angle_beta   90.00
_cell.angle_gamma   90.00
#
_symmetry.space_group_name_H-M   'P 1'
#
loop_
_entity.id
_entity.type
_entity.pdbx_description
1 polymer ?
#
loop_
_entity_poly.entity_id
_entity_poly.type
_entity_poly.pdbx_seq_one_letter_code
_entity_poly.pdbx_strand_id
1 'polypeptide(L)'
;MREDKTLETLALPSRGECYPHKKGTVDVAYLTASDENIIFSDKLREEGRMTDVLLERKIVDKTFTASELCTGDREYILLWLRITGYGNEYHIHDFGGVATIDLSDIKFKEFNYFGDTDGYFDYLTCRRDAVKYHLLTRSEEKTFTALVADPEHRKGENESMRLIKTLLSMATVSVNGCDDREKVEMWIDTLEEGELMRYLSFFCNNNAGVDSHTSHGIELGDELFDDIKINSRLFREE
;
A
#
# COMPACT_ATOMS: atom_id res chain seq x y z
N MET A 1 -32.98 -4.86 19.59
CA MET A 1 -32.17 -5.71 18.70
C MET A 1 -31.18 -4.79 18.02
N ARG A 2 -29.88 -4.94 18.30
CA ARG A 2 -28.87 -4.36 17.41
C ARG A 2 -28.84 -5.27 16.19
N GLU A 3 -29.04 -4.72 15.00
CA GLU A 3 -28.73 -5.47 13.78
C GLU A 3 -27.29 -5.95 13.90
N ASP A 4 -27.09 -7.25 13.74
CA ASP A 4 -25.76 -7.85 13.69
C ASP A 4 -25.12 -7.36 12.39
N LYS A 5 -24.41 -6.23 12.48
CA LYS A 5 -23.84 -5.56 11.32
C LYS A 5 -22.66 -6.41 10.84
N THR A 6 -22.85 -7.10 9.72
CA THR A 6 -21.87 -8.06 9.17
C THR A 6 -20.78 -7.40 8.30
N LEU A 7 -20.96 -6.12 7.96
CA LEU A 7 -20.03 -5.32 7.16
C LEU A 7 -20.07 -3.85 7.59
N GLU A 8 -19.00 -3.12 7.29
CA GLU A 8 -18.89 -1.67 7.49
C GLU A 8 -18.54 -0.98 6.17
N THR A 9 -19.09 0.21 5.96
CA THR A 9 -18.72 1.05 4.81
C THR A 9 -17.59 1.97 5.26
N LEU A 10 -16.40 1.78 4.69
CA LEU A 10 -15.20 2.53 5.01
C LEU A 10 -15.02 3.69 4.05
N ALA A 11 -14.66 4.87 4.57
CA ALA A 11 -14.21 6.00 3.76
C ALA A 11 -12.71 5.84 3.49
N LEU A 12 -12.35 5.72 2.22
CA LEU A 12 -10.97 5.50 1.79
C LEU A 12 -10.13 6.77 1.93
N PRO A 13 -8.88 6.68 2.42
CA PRO A 13 -7.95 7.80 2.49
C PRO A 13 -7.78 8.56 1.18
N SER A 14 -7.71 7.85 0.04
CA SER A 14 -7.58 8.46 -1.30
C SER A 14 -8.82 9.25 -1.74
N ARG A 15 -9.93 9.13 -1.01
CA ARG A 15 -11.26 9.64 -1.40
C ARG A 15 -11.73 9.12 -2.76
N GLY A 16 -11.11 8.05 -3.27
CA GLY A 16 -11.43 7.43 -4.55
C GLY A 16 -10.74 8.06 -5.74
N GLU A 17 -9.89 9.07 -5.54
CA GLU A 17 -9.32 9.90 -6.60
C GLU A 17 -8.34 9.15 -7.51
N CYS A 18 -7.74 8.07 -7.00
CA CYS A 18 -6.83 7.20 -7.74
C CYS A 18 -7.54 6.13 -8.59
N TYR A 19 -8.88 6.13 -8.65
CA TYR A 19 -9.65 5.15 -9.41
C TYR A 19 -10.54 5.80 -10.48
N PRO A 20 -10.70 5.19 -11.68
CA PRO A 20 -11.60 5.70 -12.70
C PRO A 20 -13.05 5.87 -12.24
N HIS A 21 -13.53 4.99 -11.37
CA HIS A 21 -14.90 5.04 -10.85
C HIS A 21 -15.11 6.09 -9.74
N LYS A 22 -14.05 6.76 -9.27
CA LYS A 22 -14.09 7.86 -8.26
C LYS A 22 -14.86 7.53 -6.99
N LYS A 23 -14.89 6.25 -6.62
CA LYS A 23 -15.63 5.80 -5.44
C LYS A 23 -14.70 5.89 -4.25
N GLY A 24 -14.97 6.81 -3.34
CA GLY A 24 -14.19 7.04 -2.12
C GLY A 24 -14.61 6.19 -0.92
N THR A 25 -15.47 5.20 -1.12
CA THR A 25 -15.98 4.34 -0.05
C THR A 25 -15.99 2.88 -0.48
N VAL A 26 -15.70 1.96 0.44
CA VAL A 26 -15.66 0.52 0.18
C VAL A 26 -16.42 -0.24 1.27
N ASP A 27 -17.21 -1.23 0.88
CA ASP A 27 -17.90 -2.12 1.83
C ASP A 27 -17.01 -3.31 2.19
N VAL A 28 -16.69 -3.43 3.47
CA VAL A 28 -15.77 -4.45 4.01
C VAL A 28 -16.46 -5.27 5.09
N ALA A 29 -16.44 -6.60 4.94
CA ALA A 29 -16.95 -7.52 5.94
C ALA A 29 -16.00 -7.67 7.13
N TYR A 30 -16.54 -7.80 8.34
CA TYR A 30 -15.73 -8.08 9.54
C TYR A 30 -15.00 -9.42 9.44
N LEU A 31 -13.93 -9.57 10.24
CA LEU A 31 -13.26 -10.86 10.42
C LEU A 31 -14.19 -11.86 11.10
N THR A 32 -14.08 -13.12 10.71
CA THR A 32 -14.80 -14.27 11.26
C THR A 32 -13.81 -15.34 11.68
N ALA A 33 -14.26 -16.29 12.51
CA ALA A 33 -13.43 -17.44 12.89
C ALA A 33 -12.90 -18.24 11.68
N SER A 34 -13.59 -18.18 10.53
CA SER A 34 -13.15 -18.89 9.32
C SER A 34 -12.00 -18.19 8.57
N ASP A 35 -11.66 -16.95 8.95
CA ASP A 35 -10.57 -16.17 8.38
C ASP A 35 -9.25 -16.39 9.13
N GLU A 36 -9.30 -16.92 10.36
CA GLU A 36 -8.13 -17.32 11.14
C GLU A 36 -7.21 -18.28 10.35
N ASN A 37 -7.80 -19.17 9.55
CA ASN A 37 -7.04 -20.09 8.70
C ASN A 37 -6.21 -19.39 7.63
N ILE A 38 -6.60 -18.18 7.20
CA ILE A 38 -5.85 -17.36 6.25
C ILE A 38 -4.72 -16.65 7.00
N ILE A 39 -5.06 -16.01 8.13
CA ILE A 39 -4.13 -15.19 8.94
C ILE A 39 -2.98 -16.02 9.50
N PHE A 40 -3.27 -17.23 10.01
CA PHE A 40 -2.26 -18.13 10.55
C PHE A 40 -1.61 -19.06 9.51
N SER A 41 -1.93 -18.92 8.22
CA SER A 41 -1.36 -19.79 7.19
C SER A 41 0.13 -19.51 6.99
N ASP A 42 0.99 -20.42 7.45
CA ASP A 42 2.45 -20.34 7.21
C ASP A 42 2.75 -20.20 5.72
N LYS A 43 2.08 -21.02 4.88
CA LYS A 43 2.23 -20.97 3.42
C LYS A 43 1.92 -19.60 2.83
N LEU A 44 0.77 -19.00 3.17
CA LEU A 44 0.40 -17.70 2.57
C LEU A 44 1.34 -16.58 3.00
N ARG A 45 1.87 -16.66 4.23
CA ARG A 45 2.82 -15.68 4.76
C ARG A 45 4.21 -15.83 4.15
N GLU A 46 4.69 -17.06 3.99
CA GLU A 46 5.93 -17.36 3.26
C GLU A 46 5.85 -16.89 1.80
N GLU A 47 4.66 -16.95 1.20
CA GLU A 47 4.40 -16.42 -0.15
C GLU A 47 4.16 -14.90 -0.18
N GLY A 48 4.05 -14.21 0.96
CA GLY A 48 3.71 -12.77 1.02
C GLY A 48 2.32 -12.43 0.46
N ARG A 49 1.36 -13.34 0.63
CA ARG A 49 0.01 -13.30 0.05
C ARG A 49 -1.11 -13.34 1.09
N MET A 50 -0.79 -13.39 2.38
CA MET A 50 -1.80 -13.53 3.42
C MET A 50 -2.79 -12.36 3.37
N THR A 51 -2.29 -11.12 3.36
CA THR A 51 -3.15 -9.93 3.29
C THR A 51 -3.89 -9.81 1.95
N ASP A 52 -3.31 -10.28 0.84
CA ASP A 52 -4.01 -10.29 -0.45
C ASP A 52 -5.26 -11.17 -0.40
N VAL A 53 -5.10 -12.42 0.04
CA VAL A 53 -6.20 -13.39 0.14
C VAL A 53 -7.23 -12.93 1.16
N LEU A 54 -6.78 -12.31 2.26
CA LEU A 54 -7.67 -11.74 3.26
C LEU A 54 -8.53 -10.62 2.66
N LEU A 55 -7.93 -9.66 1.97
CA LEU A 55 -8.65 -8.54 1.36
C LEU A 55 -9.58 -8.99 0.24
N GLU A 56 -9.15 -9.92 -0.63
CA GLU A 56 -10.00 -10.53 -1.66
C GLU A 56 -11.27 -11.13 -1.08
N ARG A 57 -11.18 -11.70 0.13
CA ARG A 57 -12.33 -12.27 0.84
C ARG A 57 -13.17 -11.23 1.58
N LYS A 58 -12.54 -10.17 2.10
CA LYS A 58 -13.19 -9.20 2.99
C LYS A 58 -13.83 -8.02 2.26
N ILE A 59 -13.32 -7.65 1.09
CA ILE A 59 -13.92 -6.61 0.26
C ILE A 59 -15.15 -7.21 -0.43
N VAL A 60 -16.33 -6.79 0.02
CA VAL A 60 -17.61 -7.27 -0.53
C VAL A 60 -17.93 -6.52 -1.82
N ASP A 61 -17.55 -5.25 -1.86
CA ASP A 61 -17.76 -4.34 -2.97
C ASP A 61 -17.01 -4.75 -4.24
N LYS A 62 -17.76 -5.10 -5.29
CA LYS A 62 -17.21 -5.61 -6.56
C LYS A 62 -16.73 -4.52 -7.50
N THR A 63 -16.83 -3.24 -7.11
CA THR A 63 -16.17 -2.16 -7.86
C THR A 63 -14.67 -2.15 -7.64
N PHE A 64 -14.19 -2.72 -6.54
CA PHE A 64 -12.77 -2.79 -6.20
C PHE A 64 -12.23 -4.21 -6.39
N THR A 65 -11.01 -4.29 -6.91
CA THR A 65 -10.19 -5.49 -6.88
C THR A 65 -9.07 -5.29 -5.87
N ALA A 66 -8.86 -6.23 -4.93
CA ALA A 66 -7.86 -6.09 -3.87
C ALA A 66 -6.43 -5.86 -4.41
N SER A 67 -6.12 -6.37 -5.60
CA SER A 67 -4.83 -6.19 -6.28
C SER A 67 -4.68 -4.85 -7.01
N GLU A 68 -5.77 -4.11 -7.20
CA GLU A 68 -5.84 -2.81 -7.89
C GLU A 68 -6.00 -1.64 -6.90
N LEU A 69 -6.21 -1.92 -5.62
CA LEU A 69 -6.18 -0.89 -4.58
C LEU A 69 -4.80 -0.24 -4.54
N CYS A 70 -4.79 1.09 -4.40
CA CYS A 70 -3.58 1.81 -4.09
C CYS A 70 -3.13 1.49 -2.66
N THR A 71 -1.83 1.64 -2.40
CA THR A 71 -1.17 1.26 -1.14
C THR A 71 -1.90 1.79 0.09
N GLY A 72 -2.18 3.10 0.13
CA GLY A 72 -2.76 3.74 1.33
C GLY A 72 -4.17 3.24 1.65
N ASP A 73 -5.01 3.04 0.63
CA ASP A 73 -6.36 2.51 0.83
C ASP A 73 -6.33 1.05 1.29
N ARG A 74 -5.41 0.26 0.73
CA ARG A 74 -5.20 -1.12 1.11
C ARG A 74 -4.75 -1.24 2.57
N GLU A 75 -3.73 -0.47 2.96
CA GLU A 75 -3.20 -0.41 4.32
C GLU A 75 -4.28 0.02 5.32
N TYR A 76 -5.13 0.97 4.94
CA TYR A 76 -6.24 1.44 5.77
C TYR A 76 -7.26 0.33 6.07
N ILE A 77 -7.65 -0.43 5.05
CA ILE A 77 -8.58 -1.55 5.23
C ILE A 77 -7.95 -2.63 6.12
N LEU A 78 -6.66 -2.92 5.94
CA LEU A 78 -5.93 -3.90 6.75
C LEU A 78 -5.85 -3.48 8.23
N LEU A 79 -5.50 -2.22 8.48
CA LEU A 79 -5.47 -1.68 9.84
C LEU A 79 -6.85 -1.75 10.50
N TRP A 80 -7.91 -1.40 9.76
CA TRP A 80 -9.28 -1.49 10.26
C TRP A 80 -9.67 -2.94 10.59
N LEU A 81 -9.33 -3.91 9.74
CA LEU A 81 -9.57 -5.34 10.00
C LEU A 81 -8.79 -5.82 11.24
N ARG A 82 -7.53 -5.40 11.39
CA ARG A 82 -6.69 -5.75 12.55
C ARG A 82 -7.28 -5.20 13.85
N ILE A 83 -7.67 -3.93 13.85
CA ILE A 83 -8.25 -3.25 15.02
C ILE A 83 -9.60 -3.88 15.41
N THR A 84 -10.49 -4.08 14.44
CA THR A 84 -11.84 -4.59 14.73
C THR A 84 -11.88 -6.06 15.07
N GLY A 85 -10.92 -6.86 14.57
CA GLY A 85 -10.84 -8.30 14.86
C GLY A 85 -10.10 -8.65 16.13
N TYR A 86 -9.00 -7.95 16.44
CA TYR A 86 -8.08 -8.35 17.51
C TYR A 86 -7.82 -7.22 18.54
N GLY A 87 -8.44 -6.06 18.36
CA GLY A 87 -8.24 -4.91 19.24
C GLY A 87 -7.08 -4.02 18.83
N ASN A 88 -6.89 -2.94 19.59
CA ASN A 88 -5.93 -1.89 19.28
C ASN A 88 -4.50 -2.21 19.72
N GLU A 89 -4.31 -3.17 20.62
CA GLU A 89 -2.99 -3.47 21.16
C GLU A 89 -2.18 -4.28 20.14
N TYR A 90 -0.98 -3.80 19.87
CA TYR A 90 0.03 -4.47 19.06
C TYR A 90 1.29 -4.71 19.88
N HIS A 91 1.69 -5.98 20.02
CA HIS A 91 2.81 -6.37 20.88
C HIS A 91 4.07 -6.65 20.06
N ILE A 92 5.09 -5.82 20.24
CA ILE A 92 6.43 -6.03 19.69
C ILE A 92 7.27 -6.79 20.70
N HIS A 93 7.73 -7.97 20.30
CA HIS A 93 8.65 -8.79 21.08
C HIS A 93 10.08 -8.55 20.60
N ASP A 94 10.93 -7.95 21.44
CA ASP A 94 12.36 -7.76 21.17
C ASP A 94 13.20 -8.33 22.34
N PHE A 95 14.52 -8.46 22.14
CA PHE A 95 15.46 -9.05 23.11
C PHE A 95 15.46 -8.37 24.50
N GLY A 96 14.88 -7.19 24.63
CA GLY A 96 14.75 -6.43 25.89
C GLY A 96 13.37 -6.49 26.57
N GLY A 97 12.35 -7.13 25.97
CA GLY A 97 11.00 -7.21 26.54
C GLY A 97 9.87 -7.06 25.51
N VAL A 98 8.65 -6.85 26.00
CA VAL A 98 7.45 -6.62 25.17
C VAL A 98 7.11 -5.13 25.22
N ALA A 99 7.07 -4.49 24.06
CA ALA A 99 6.53 -3.14 23.89
C ALA A 99 5.11 -3.24 23.31
N THR A 100 4.17 -2.46 23.86
CA THR A 100 2.80 -2.38 23.34
C THR A 100 2.58 -1.05 22.65
N ILE A 101 2.06 -1.09 21.43
CA ILE A 101 1.68 0.08 20.63
C ILE A 101 0.16 0.07 20.48
N ASP A 102 -0.47 1.24 20.56
CA ASP A 102 -1.88 1.43 20.24
C ASP A 102 -2.04 1.70 18.73
N LEU A 103 -2.59 0.74 18.01
CA LEU A 103 -2.85 0.83 16.57
C LEU A 103 -3.83 1.95 16.20
N SER A 104 -4.66 2.41 17.14
CA SER A 104 -5.58 3.53 16.89
C SER A 104 -4.85 4.88 16.80
N ASP A 105 -3.60 4.96 17.25
CA ASP A 105 -2.76 6.14 17.09
C ASP A 105 -2.20 6.27 15.67
N ILE A 106 -2.21 5.20 14.88
CA ILE A 106 -1.78 5.24 13.48
C ILE A 106 -2.78 6.07 12.67
N LYS A 107 -2.30 7.15 12.06
CA LYS A 107 -3.10 8.07 11.24
C LYS A 107 -2.68 7.98 9.78
N PHE A 108 -3.64 8.24 8.91
CA PHE A 108 -3.43 8.39 7.48
C PHE A 108 -3.26 9.87 7.14
N LYS A 109 -2.39 10.16 6.18
CA LYS A 109 -2.18 11.54 5.72
C LYS A 109 -3.45 12.09 5.10
N GLU A 110 -3.63 13.40 5.22
CA GLU A 110 -4.71 14.05 4.48
C GLU A 110 -4.40 14.01 2.97
N PHE A 111 -5.31 13.41 2.20
CA PHE A 111 -5.16 13.31 0.76
C PHE A 111 -5.85 14.47 0.04
N ASN A 112 -5.06 15.37 -0.51
CA ASN A 112 -5.51 16.61 -1.16
C ASN A 112 -5.11 16.68 -2.64
N TYR A 113 -5.06 15.52 -3.30
CA TYR A 113 -4.78 15.41 -4.73
C TYR A 113 -6.02 14.92 -5.47
N PHE A 114 -6.22 15.42 -6.68
CA PHE A 114 -7.38 15.12 -7.51
C PHE A 114 -6.91 14.47 -8.79
N GLY A 115 -7.36 13.25 -9.04
CA GLY A 115 -7.05 12.55 -10.28
C GLY A 115 -7.99 12.99 -11.40
N ASP A 116 -7.62 12.76 -12.64
CA ASP A 116 -8.51 12.90 -13.80
C ASP A 116 -9.53 11.76 -13.87
N THR A 117 -10.25 11.66 -15.00
CA THR A 117 -11.31 10.66 -15.22
C THR A 117 -10.81 9.21 -15.13
N ASP A 118 -9.52 8.98 -15.35
CA ASP A 118 -8.91 7.66 -15.33
C ASP A 118 -8.16 7.40 -14.00
N GLY A 119 -8.23 8.36 -13.06
CA GLY A 119 -7.54 8.27 -11.79
C GLY A 119 -6.06 8.67 -11.85
N TYR A 120 -5.65 9.36 -12.91
CA TYR A 120 -4.27 9.81 -13.09
C TYR A 120 -4.06 11.22 -12.55
N PHE A 121 -2.88 11.48 -12.03
CA PHE A 121 -2.46 12.76 -11.46
C PHE A 121 -1.49 13.46 -12.40
N ASP A 122 -1.53 14.79 -12.37
CA ASP A 122 -0.65 15.61 -13.19
C ASP A 122 0.58 16.06 -12.39
N TYR A 123 1.75 15.97 -13.02
CA TYR A 123 3.00 16.57 -12.57
C TYR A 123 3.57 17.41 -13.72
N LEU A 124 4.12 18.59 -13.41
CA LEU A 124 4.74 19.46 -14.40
C LEU A 124 6.22 19.62 -14.06
N THR A 125 7.09 19.18 -14.97
CA THR A 125 8.53 19.31 -14.73
C THR A 125 9.00 20.76 -14.75
N CYS A 126 10.21 21.02 -14.26
CA CYS A 126 10.83 22.34 -14.41
C CYS A 126 10.96 22.79 -15.88
N ARG A 127 11.03 21.83 -16.82
CA ARG A 127 11.08 22.09 -18.28
C ARG A 127 9.69 22.21 -18.91
N ARG A 128 8.63 22.12 -18.11
CA ARG A 128 7.22 22.15 -18.53
C ARG A 128 6.79 20.94 -19.36
N ASP A 129 7.45 19.80 -19.16
CA ASP A 129 6.90 18.54 -19.66
C ASP A 129 5.70 18.16 -18.79
N ALA A 130 4.56 17.92 -19.44
CA ALA A 130 3.33 17.50 -18.78
C ALA A 130 3.35 15.99 -18.56
N VAL A 131 3.42 15.57 -17.30
CA VAL A 131 3.50 14.15 -16.91
C VAL A 131 2.17 13.73 -16.31
N LYS A 132 1.62 12.62 -16.78
CA LYS A 132 0.53 11.91 -16.11
C LYS A 132 1.08 10.67 -15.44
N TYR A 133 0.68 10.45 -14.19
CA TYR A 133 1.11 9.30 -13.41
C TYR A 133 -0.04 8.75 -12.56
N HIS A 134 0.07 7.51 -12.11
CA HIS A 134 -0.89 6.92 -11.18
C HIS A 134 -0.17 6.47 -9.90
N LEU A 135 -0.92 6.27 -8.83
CA LEU A 135 -0.40 5.61 -7.63
C LEU A 135 -0.25 4.12 -7.92
N LEU A 136 0.84 3.51 -7.44
CA LEU A 136 1.06 2.09 -7.68
C LEU A 136 -0.07 1.26 -7.05
N THR A 137 -0.52 0.29 -7.81
CA THR A 137 -1.39 -0.78 -7.33
C THR A 137 -0.58 -1.84 -6.61
N ARG A 138 -1.23 -2.67 -5.78
CA ARG A 138 -0.56 -3.82 -5.14
C ARG A 138 0.19 -4.71 -6.16
N SER A 139 -0.39 -4.92 -7.33
CA SER A 139 0.24 -5.76 -8.37
C SER A 139 1.60 -5.20 -8.79
N GLU A 140 1.65 -3.88 -9.01
CA GLU A 140 2.87 -3.18 -9.43
C GLU A 140 3.87 -3.04 -8.29
N GLU A 141 3.41 -2.81 -7.07
CA GLU A 141 4.27 -2.86 -5.89
C GLU A 141 4.98 -4.19 -5.76
N LYS A 142 4.27 -5.31 -5.94
CA LYS A 142 4.89 -6.64 -5.91
C LYS A 142 5.93 -6.81 -7.01
N THR A 143 5.62 -6.33 -8.21
CA THR A 143 6.60 -6.33 -9.31
C THR A 143 7.83 -5.51 -8.93
N PHE A 144 7.64 -4.32 -8.37
CA PHE A 144 8.74 -3.46 -7.93
C PHE A 144 9.57 -4.10 -6.81
N THR A 145 8.93 -4.66 -5.78
CA THR A 145 9.60 -5.38 -4.69
C THR A 145 10.39 -6.58 -5.20
N ALA A 146 9.85 -7.34 -6.15
CA ALA A 146 10.57 -8.45 -6.77
C ALA A 146 11.82 -7.97 -7.54
N LEU A 147 11.71 -6.84 -8.26
CA LEU A 147 12.86 -6.21 -8.93
C LEU A 147 13.91 -5.71 -7.93
N VAL A 148 13.48 -5.09 -6.81
CA VAL A 148 14.39 -4.63 -5.74
C VAL A 148 15.09 -5.81 -5.07
N ALA A 149 14.41 -6.95 -4.90
CA ALA A 149 14.97 -8.13 -4.28
C ALA A 149 15.98 -8.88 -5.20
N ASP A 150 15.90 -8.69 -6.52
CA ASP A 150 16.79 -9.32 -7.48
C ASP A 150 18.23 -8.78 -7.37
N PRO A 151 19.22 -9.61 -7.02
CA PRO A 151 20.61 -9.19 -6.91
C PRO A 151 21.18 -8.57 -8.18
N GLU A 152 20.71 -8.94 -9.38
CA GLU A 152 21.17 -8.34 -10.65
C GLU A 152 20.76 -6.87 -10.76
N HIS A 153 19.58 -6.53 -10.23
CA HIS A 153 19.09 -5.15 -10.18
C HIS A 153 19.83 -4.29 -9.14
N ARG A 154 20.45 -4.94 -8.14
CA ARG A 154 21.25 -4.30 -7.09
C ARG A 154 22.74 -4.15 -7.40
N LYS A 155 23.25 -4.79 -8.46
CA LYS A 155 24.66 -4.71 -8.85
C LYS A 155 24.99 -3.38 -9.54
N GLY A 156 26.04 -2.69 -9.07
CA GLY A 156 26.67 -1.57 -9.75
C GLY A 156 26.65 -0.26 -8.98
N GLU A 157 27.37 0.74 -9.48
CA GLU A 157 27.29 2.11 -8.97
C GLU A 157 25.90 2.70 -9.25
N ASN A 158 25.38 3.55 -8.35
CA ASN A 158 24.08 4.23 -8.45
C ASN A 158 22.83 3.33 -8.37
N GLU A 159 22.86 2.23 -7.59
CA GLU A 159 21.70 1.36 -7.29
C GLU A 159 20.43 2.18 -6.98
N SER A 160 20.49 3.11 -6.02
CA SER A 160 19.34 3.92 -5.63
C SER A 160 18.72 4.68 -6.80
N MET A 161 19.55 5.21 -7.70
CA MET A 161 19.10 6.00 -8.84
C MET A 161 18.38 5.15 -9.88
N ARG A 162 18.87 3.91 -10.09
CA ARG A 162 18.19 2.93 -10.93
C ARG A 162 16.83 2.55 -10.36
N LEU A 163 16.75 2.29 -9.06
CA LEU A 163 15.49 1.94 -8.40
C LEU A 163 14.46 3.09 -8.49
N ILE A 164 14.89 4.34 -8.31
CA ILE A 164 14.03 5.52 -8.46
C ILE A 164 13.51 5.62 -9.90
N LYS A 165 14.38 5.47 -10.90
CA LYS A 165 13.97 5.48 -12.31
C LYS A 165 12.98 4.35 -12.61
N THR A 166 13.23 3.13 -12.15
CA THR A 166 12.30 2.01 -12.30
C THR A 166 10.94 2.31 -11.67
N LEU A 167 10.92 2.81 -10.42
CA LEU A 167 9.70 3.20 -9.72
C LEU A 167 8.89 4.24 -10.51
N LEU A 168 9.54 5.34 -10.90
CA LEU A 168 8.89 6.41 -11.64
C LEU A 168 8.45 5.96 -13.02
N SER A 169 9.20 5.06 -13.66
CA SER A 169 8.82 4.44 -14.93
C SER A 169 7.54 3.63 -14.79
N MET A 170 7.43 2.83 -13.74
CA MET A 170 6.21 2.05 -13.48
C MET A 170 5.00 2.95 -13.21
N ALA A 171 5.19 4.05 -12.47
CA ALA A 171 4.10 4.96 -12.11
C ALA A 171 3.68 5.92 -13.24
N THR A 172 4.58 6.23 -14.18
CA THR A 172 4.33 7.24 -15.23
C THR A 172 3.51 6.65 -16.38
N VAL A 173 2.32 7.22 -16.60
CA VAL A 173 1.38 6.81 -17.66
C VAL A 173 1.76 7.47 -18.99
N SER A 174 2.00 8.78 -18.98
CA SER A 174 2.33 9.49 -20.22
C SER A 174 3.14 10.76 -19.96
N VAL A 175 3.86 11.18 -21.00
CA VAL A 175 4.65 12.42 -21.01
C VAL A 175 4.30 13.21 -22.26
N ASN A 176 3.88 14.47 -22.11
CA ASN A 176 3.42 15.34 -23.19
C ASN A 176 2.36 14.68 -24.08
N GLY A 177 1.49 13.85 -23.49
CA GLY A 177 0.45 13.09 -24.18
C GLY A 177 0.93 11.82 -24.91
N CYS A 178 2.21 11.45 -24.79
CA CYS A 178 2.76 10.20 -25.31
C CYS A 178 2.72 9.11 -24.23
N ASP A 179 1.98 8.04 -24.48
CA ASP A 179 1.77 6.86 -23.61
C ASP A 179 2.60 5.63 -24.02
N ASP A 180 3.44 5.78 -25.05
CA ASP A 180 4.39 4.76 -25.49
C ASP A 180 5.40 4.46 -24.38
N ARG A 181 5.36 3.22 -23.86
CA ARG A 181 6.13 2.79 -22.70
C ARG A 181 7.63 2.97 -22.89
N GLU A 182 8.18 2.61 -24.06
CA GLU A 182 9.61 2.75 -24.34
C GLU A 182 10.02 4.23 -24.35
N LYS A 183 9.18 5.10 -24.92
CA LYS A 183 9.45 6.54 -24.92
C LYS A 183 9.36 7.17 -23.54
N VAL A 184 8.43 6.71 -22.70
CA VAL A 184 8.34 7.16 -21.30
C VAL A 184 9.60 6.74 -20.52
N GLU A 185 10.04 5.49 -20.65
CA GLU A 185 11.26 5.01 -20.00
C GLU A 185 12.50 5.78 -20.45
N MET A 186 12.66 5.98 -21.77
CA MET A 186 13.74 6.80 -22.30
C MET A 186 13.70 8.23 -21.74
N TRP A 187 12.52 8.84 -21.67
CA TRP A 187 12.37 10.20 -21.12
C TRP A 187 12.82 10.25 -19.66
N ILE A 188 12.39 9.30 -18.82
CA ILE A 188 12.83 9.19 -17.42
C ILE A 188 14.35 9.01 -17.34
N ASP A 189 14.92 8.24 -18.27
CA ASP A 189 16.37 8.04 -18.31
C ASP A 189 17.16 9.31 -18.62
N THR A 190 16.57 10.25 -19.37
CA THR A 190 17.16 11.55 -19.68
C THR A 190 16.98 12.61 -18.59
N LEU A 191 16.17 12.35 -17.55
CA LEU A 191 15.99 13.30 -16.46
C LEU A 191 17.29 13.52 -15.70
N GLU A 192 17.60 14.78 -15.45
CA GLU A 192 18.68 15.17 -14.54
C GLU A 192 18.29 14.78 -13.10
N GLU A 193 19.28 14.40 -12.29
CA GLU A 193 19.08 13.92 -10.91
C GLU A 193 18.19 14.86 -10.09
N GLY A 194 18.40 16.17 -10.19
CA GLY A 194 17.61 17.16 -9.47
C GLY A 194 16.13 17.16 -9.87
N GLU A 195 15.80 16.93 -11.14
CA GLU A 195 14.40 16.83 -11.58
C GLU A 195 13.79 15.49 -11.20
N LEU A 196 14.55 14.40 -11.31
CA LEU A 196 14.10 13.08 -10.89
C LEU A 196 13.76 13.05 -9.39
N MET A 197 14.59 13.68 -8.55
CA MET A 197 14.33 13.77 -7.11
C MET A 197 13.12 14.64 -6.77
N ARG A 198 12.86 15.71 -7.54
CA ARG A 198 11.62 16.51 -7.39
C ARG A 198 10.40 15.68 -7.75
N TYR A 199 10.47 14.95 -8.87
CA TYR A 199 9.37 14.10 -9.29
C TYR A 199 9.10 12.99 -8.27
N LEU A 200 10.16 12.31 -7.78
CA LEU A 200 10.05 11.33 -6.69
C LEU A 200 9.44 11.93 -5.43
N SER A 201 9.90 13.10 -5.00
CA SER A 201 9.35 13.75 -3.81
C SER A 201 7.89 14.12 -4.01
N PHE A 202 7.49 14.60 -5.18
CA PHE A 202 6.10 14.90 -5.50
C PHE A 202 5.24 13.64 -5.47
N PHE A 203 5.71 12.58 -6.13
CA PHE A 203 5.07 11.27 -6.14
C PHE A 203 4.88 10.72 -4.72
N CYS A 204 5.93 10.68 -3.90
CA CYS A 204 5.86 10.18 -2.53
C CYS A 204 5.01 11.06 -1.59
N ASN A 205 4.90 12.36 -1.88
CA ASN A 205 4.01 13.26 -1.13
C ASN A 205 2.56 13.14 -1.59
N ASN A 206 2.32 12.71 -2.83
CA ASN A 206 1.01 12.31 -3.31
C ASN A 206 0.75 10.84 -2.96
N ASN A 207 0.70 10.54 -1.66
CA ASN A 207 0.23 9.24 -1.19
C ASN A 207 -0.83 9.40 -0.12
N ALA A 208 -1.88 8.58 -0.20
CA ALA A 208 -2.90 8.47 0.82
C ALA A 208 -2.46 7.51 1.96
N GLY A 209 -1.14 7.32 2.13
CA GLY A 209 -0.56 6.33 3.02
C GLY A 209 -0.50 6.80 4.48
N VAL A 210 0.05 5.93 5.31
CA VAL A 210 0.27 6.21 6.74
C VAL A 210 1.14 7.45 6.93
N ASP A 211 0.80 8.26 7.92
CA ASP A 211 1.69 9.29 8.41
C ASP A 211 2.87 8.63 9.14
N SER A 212 4.07 8.77 8.57
CA SER A 212 5.31 8.21 9.10
C SER A 212 5.63 8.64 10.53
N HIS A 213 5.06 9.75 11.02
CA HIS A 213 5.20 10.15 12.42
C HIS A 213 4.36 9.30 13.39
N THR A 214 3.35 8.61 12.87
CA THR A 214 2.38 7.84 13.65
C THR A 214 2.49 6.33 13.44
N SER A 215 3.26 5.87 12.43
CA SER A 215 3.40 4.44 12.15
C SER A 215 4.16 3.69 13.24
N HIS A 216 4.94 4.39 14.09
CA HIS A 216 5.80 3.78 15.10
C HIS A 216 6.75 2.69 14.54
N GLY A 217 7.07 2.76 13.24
CA GLY A 217 7.87 1.75 12.54
C GLY A 217 7.13 0.46 12.18
N ILE A 218 5.81 0.42 12.33
CA ILE A 218 4.97 -0.73 11.94
C ILE A 218 4.72 -0.67 10.43
N GLU A 219 5.02 -1.77 9.74
CA GLU A 219 4.64 -1.97 8.35
C GLU A 219 3.20 -2.52 8.27
N LEU A 220 2.33 -1.87 7.51
CA LEU A 220 0.91 -2.25 7.39
C LEU A 220 0.69 -3.31 6.30
N GLY A 221 1.46 -4.40 6.38
CA GLY A 221 1.43 -5.56 5.50
C GLY A 221 1.07 -6.86 6.22
N ASP A 222 1.65 -7.98 5.77
CA ASP A 222 1.45 -9.28 6.42
C ASP A 222 1.93 -9.27 7.89
N GLU A 223 2.93 -8.44 8.19
CA GLU A 223 3.58 -8.25 9.49
C GLU A 223 2.65 -7.69 10.57
N LEU A 224 1.59 -6.98 10.17
CA LEU A 224 0.59 -6.41 11.06
C LEU A 224 -0.14 -7.46 11.93
N PHE A 225 -0.07 -8.74 11.55
CA PHE A 225 -0.73 -9.85 12.23
C PHE A 225 0.24 -10.80 12.96
N ASP A 226 1.52 -10.45 13.05
CA ASP A 226 2.58 -11.36 13.54
C ASP A 226 2.52 -11.56 15.05
N ASP A 227 2.18 -10.50 15.77
CA ASP A 227 2.04 -10.48 17.22
C ASP A 227 0.95 -11.43 17.71
N ILE A 228 -0.14 -11.57 16.96
CA ILE A 228 -1.22 -12.52 17.23
C ILE A 228 -0.73 -13.96 17.18
N LYS A 229 0.15 -14.29 16.22
CA LYS A 229 0.70 -15.64 16.05
C LYS A 229 1.65 -16.01 17.17
N ILE A 230 2.51 -15.08 17.59
CA ILE A 230 3.46 -15.31 18.69
C ILE A 230 2.70 -15.64 19.97
N ASN A 231 1.67 -14.86 20.30
CA ASN A 231 0.81 -15.11 21.46
C ASN A 231 0.13 -16.49 21.36
N SER A 232 -0.43 -16.86 20.21
CA SER A 232 -1.07 -18.18 20.03
C SER A 232 -0.15 -19.39 20.22
N ARG A 233 1.16 -19.23 20.01
CA ARG A 233 2.18 -20.28 20.22
C ARG A 233 2.62 -20.36 21.67
N LEU A 234 2.75 -19.21 22.35
CA LEU A 234 3.12 -19.16 23.77
C LEU A 234 2.05 -19.78 24.68
N PHE A 235 0.76 -19.68 24.33
CA PHE A 235 -0.33 -20.31 25.10
C PHE A 235 -0.59 -21.79 24.75
N ARG A 236 0.22 -22.42 23.88
CA ARG A 236 0.15 -23.86 23.57
C ARG A 236 1.16 -24.71 24.33
N GLU A 237 2.00 -24.10 25.17
CA GLU A 237 3.01 -24.80 25.97
C GLU A 237 2.61 -25.02 27.46
N GLU A 238 1.32 -24.89 27.81
CA GLU A 238 0.76 -25.29 29.12
C GLU A 238 -0.15 -26.51 29.04
#